data_AF-A0A920VVW8-F1
#
_entry.id   AF-A0A920VVW8-F1
#
_cell.length_a   1.000
_cell.length_b   1.000
_cell.length_c   1.000
_cell.angle_alpha   90.00
_cell.angle_beta   90.00
_cell.angle_gamma   90.00
#
_symmetry.space_group_name_H-M   'P 1'
#
loop_
_entity.id
_entity.type
_entity.pdbx_description
1 polymer ?
#
loop_
_entity_poly.entity_id
_entity_poly.type
_entity_poly.pdbx_seq_one_letter_code
_entity_poly.pdbx_strand_id
1 'polypeptide(L)'
;MKLKLKWVLLSLVTVCSQISYSAESIDKFINSHQEEYQQLALKIWELAEVGYQEHKSSALLQESLSSKGFKVETLPYMPTGFIAEYGKGKSSDRHFRRI
;
A
#
# COMPACT_ATOMS: atom_id res chain seq x y z
N MET A 1 -19.30 18.83 -48.16
CA MET A 1 -18.37 17.87 -47.49
C MET A 1 -17.50 18.49 -46.39
N LYS A 2 -17.09 19.78 -46.48
CA LYS A 2 -16.20 20.42 -45.49
C LYS A 2 -16.82 20.69 -44.11
N LEU A 3 -18.15 20.76 -44.01
CA LEU A 3 -18.84 21.08 -42.77
C LEU A 3 -18.83 19.90 -41.78
N LYS A 4 -19.19 18.68 -42.22
CA LYS A 4 -19.19 17.47 -41.38
C LYS A 4 -17.81 17.13 -40.80
N LEU A 5 -16.74 17.45 -41.54
CA LEU A 5 -15.36 17.23 -41.12
C LEU A 5 -14.95 18.15 -39.94
N LYS A 6 -15.44 19.40 -39.91
CA LYS A 6 -15.17 20.32 -38.80
C LYS A 6 -15.82 19.86 -37.49
N TRP A 7 -17.02 19.29 -37.54
CA TRP A 7 -17.72 18.80 -36.35
C TRP A 7 -17.12 17.50 -35.80
N VAL A 8 -16.61 16.63 -36.68
CA VAL A 8 -15.87 15.42 -36.27
C VAL A 8 -14.52 15.78 -35.62
N LEU A 9 -13.83 16.81 -36.14
CA LEU A 9 -12.60 17.31 -35.51
C LEU A 9 -12.87 17.98 -34.15
N LEU A 10 -14.01 18.69 -34.02
CA LEU A 10 -14.41 19.34 -32.76
C LEU A 10 -14.78 18.32 -31.67
N SER A 11 -15.44 17.22 -32.03
CA SER A 11 -15.77 16.15 -31.06
C SER A 11 -14.54 15.33 -30.65
N LEU A 12 -13.58 15.11 -31.57
CA LEU A 12 -12.36 14.35 -31.31
C LEU A 12 -11.43 15.03 -30.30
N VAL A 13 -11.35 16.37 -30.33
CA VAL A 13 -10.56 17.16 -29.36
C VAL A 13 -11.15 17.08 -27.96
N THR A 14 -12.47 17.06 -27.83
CA THR A 14 -13.16 17.07 -26.53
C THR A 14 -13.03 15.72 -25.79
N VAL A 15 -12.95 14.62 -26.52
CA VAL A 15 -12.74 13.27 -25.94
C VAL A 15 -11.28 13.09 -25.45
N CYS A 16 -10.31 13.75 -26.07
CA CYS A 16 -8.89 13.60 -25.74
C CYS A 16 -8.52 14.16 -24.34
N SER A 17 -9.23 15.19 -23.88
CA SER A 17 -8.96 15.85 -22.58
C SER A 17 -9.30 15.01 -21.35
N GLN A 18 -10.04 13.91 -21.50
CA GLN A 18 -10.48 13.06 -20.38
C GLN A 18 -9.48 11.94 -20.01
N ILE A 19 -8.34 11.85 -20.70
CA ILE A 19 -7.46 10.66 -20.65
C ILE A 19 -6.38 10.75 -19.55
N SER A 20 -6.15 11.91 -18.93
CA SER A 20 -5.06 12.12 -17.95
C SER A 20 -5.58 12.32 -16.52
N TYR A 21 -5.93 11.24 -15.81
CA TYR A 21 -6.39 11.35 -14.40
C TYR A 21 -5.82 10.31 -13.42
N SER A 22 -4.96 9.39 -13.88
CA SER A 22 -4.63 8.20 -13.07
C SER A 22 -3.43 8.40 -12.13
N ALA A 23 -2.31 8.97 -12.61
CA ALA A 23 -1.04 9.00 -11.86
C ALA A 23 -1.01 10.05 -10.72
N GLU A 24 -1.58 11.24 -10.93
CA GLU A 24 -1.56 12.33 -9.94
C GLU A 24 -2.24 11.95 -8.60
N SER A 25 -3.18 10.99 -8.65
CA SER A 25 -3.92 10.54 -7.48
C SER A 25 -3.07 9.73 -6.49
N ILE A 26 -2.13 8.92 -6.98
CA ILE A 26 -1.28 8.05 -6.14
C ILE A 26 -0.19 8.89 -5.48
N ASP A 27 0.44 9.80 -6.21
CA ASP A 27 1.48 10.67 -5.66
C ASP A 27 0.92 11.54 -4.52
N LYS A 28 -0.28 12.10 -4.70
CA LYS A 28 -0.97 12.84 -3.63
C LYS A 28 -1.23 11.98 -2.40
N PHE A 29 -1.66 10.73 -2.60
CA PHE A 29 -1.90 9.79 -1.50
C PHE A 29 -0.60 9.41 -0.78
N ILE A 30 0.48 9.16 -1.49
CA ILE A 30 1.79 8.86 -0.87
C ILE A 30 2.27 10.07 -0.07
N ASN A 31 2.25 11.25 -0.69
CA ASN A 31 2.71 12.50 -0.06
C ASN A 31 1.88 12.83 1.20
N SER A 32 0.57 12.57 1.19
CA SER A 32 -0.27 12.85 2.37
C SER A 32 0.01 11.94 3.57
N HIS A 33 0.65 10.79 3.38
CA HIS A 33 1.01 9.85 4.45
C HIS A 33 2.53 9.79 4.72
N GLN A 34 3.33 10.56 3.99
CA GLN A 34 4.79 10.51 4.07
C GLN A 34 5.30 10.76 5.49
N GLU A 35 4.79 11.80 6.16
CA GLU A 35 5.23 12.15 7.51
C GLU A 35 4.96 11.02 8.51
N GLU A 36 3.78 10.41 8.43
CA GLU A 36 3.39 9.28 9.27
C GLU A 36 4.35 8.09 9.09
N TYR A 37 4.63 7.71 7.84
CA TYR A 37 5.53 6.60 7.55
C TYR A 37 6.97 6.89 7.96
N GLN A 38 7.43 8.13 7.77
CA GLN A 38 8.76 8.54 8.19
C GLN A 38 8.91 8.46 9.72
N GLN A 39 7.93 8.96 10.47
CA GLN A 39 7.95 8.90 11.93
C GLN A 39 7.92 7.45 12.44
N LEU A 40 7.11 6.59 11.82
CA LEU A 40 7.08 5.16 12.16
C LEU A 40 8.43 4.49 11.88
N ALA A 41 9.03 4.75 10.71
CA ALA A 41 10.32 4.18 10.34
C ALA A 41 11.44 4.63 11.30
N LEU A 42 11.45 5.91 11.70
CA LEU A 42 12.40 6.43 12.69
C LEU A 42 12.22 5.78 14.06
N LYS A 43 10.98 5.62 14.54
CA LYS A 43 10.72 4.90 15.79
C LYS A 43 11.23 3.47 15.75
N ILE A 44 11.00 2.75 14.64
CA ILE A 44 11.52 1.39 14.46
C ILE A 44 13.05 1.38 14.49
N TRP A 45 13.68 2.34 13.81
CA TRP A 45 15.14 2.50 13.80
C TRP A 45 15.72 2.77 15.20
N GLU A 46 15.09 3.64 15.97
CA GLU A 46 15.49 4.00 17.34
C GLU A 46 15.40 2.85 18.34
N LEU A 47 14.53 1.87 18.09
CA LEU A 47 14.39 0.70 18.97
C LEU A 47 15.63 -0.22 18.96
N ALA A 48 16.40 -0.23 17.86
CA ALA A 48 17.68 -0.91 17.72
C ALA A 48 17.72 -2.34 18.32
N GLU A 49 16.70 -3.16 18.02
CA GLU A 49 16.60 -4.53 18.52
C GLU A 49 17.46 -5.51 17.70
N VAL A 50 17.87 -6.60 18.35
CA VAL A 50 18.67 -7.65 17.71
C VAL A 50 17.77 -8.55 16.85
N GLY A 51 18.34 -9.09 15.77
CA GLY A 51 17.71 -10.11 14.94
C GLY A 51 17.06 -11.24 15.76
N TYR A 52 15.81 -11.60 15.44
CA TYR A 52 14.96 -12.57 16.15
C TYR A 52 14.47 -12.16 17.55
N GLN A 53 14.77 -10.95 18.02
CA GLN A 53 14.35 -10.41 19.31
C GLN A 53 13.67 -9.03 19.17
N GLU A 54 13.12 -8.75 17.99
CA GLU A 54 12.45 -7.51 17.58
C GLU A 54 11.05 -7.35 18.22
N HIS A 55 10.92 -7.52 19.53
CA HIS A 55 9.61 -7.55 20.21
C HIS A 55 8.86 -6.22 20.09
N LYS A 56 9.54 -5.10 20.30
CA LYS A 56 8.92 -3.78 20.29
C LYS A 56 8.65 -3.30 18.87
N SER A 57 9.62 -3.47 17.98
CA SER A 57 9.52 -3.03 16.59
C SER A 57 8.52 -3.87 15.81
N SER A 58 8.46 -5.19 16.06
CA SER A 58 7.41 -6.05 15.50
C SER A 58 6.03 -5.65 16.01
N ALA A 59 5.85 -5.46 17.32
CA ALA A 59 4.57 -5.03 17.89
C ALA A 59 4.11 -3.67 17.31
N LEU A 60 5.02 -2.70 17.21
CA LEU A 60 4.74 -1.38 16.64
C LEU A 60 4.29 -1.46 15.18
N LEU A 61 4.90 -2.34 14.38
CA LEU A 61 4.53 -2.53 12.98
C LEU A 61 3.17 -3.25 12.84
N GLN A 62 2.93 -4.27 13.67
CA GLN A 62 1.64 -4.97 13.74
C GLN A 62 0.49 -4.02 14.10
N GLU A 63 0.71 -3.12 15.07
CA GLU A 63 -0.27 -2.12 15.49
C GLU A 63 -0.57 -1.10 14.37
N SER A 64 0.48 -0.58 13.72
CA SER A 64 0.35 0.35 12.58
C SER A 64 -0.44 -0.23 11.41
N LEU A 65 -0.27 -1.51 11.12
CA LEU A 65 -1.01 -2.21 10.07
C LEU A 65 -2.45 -2.49 10.49
N SER A 66 -2.66 -2.96 11.72
CA SER A 66 -3.99 -3.22 12.27
C SER A 66 -4.87 -1.97 12.29
N SER A 67 -4.30 -0.82 12.66
CA SER A 67 -5.02 0.47 12.66
C SER A 67 -5.43 0.94 11.26
N LYS A 68 -4.74 0.47 10.21
CA LYS A 68 -5.08 0.71 8.79
C LYS A 68 -6.02 -0.35 8.20
N GLY A 69 -6.59 -1.21 9.04
CA GLY A 69 -7.58 -2.20 8.63
C GLY A 69 -6.99 -3.48 8.03
N PHE A 70 -5.69 -3.75 8.22
CA PHE A 70 -5.11 -5.05 7.91
C PHE A 70 -5.55 -6.08 8.95
N LYS A 71 -5.77 -7.32 8.51
CA LYS A 71 -5.88 -8.47 9.40
C LYS A 71 -4.47 -8.98 9.70
N VAL A 72 -4.06 -8.89 10.96
CA VAL A 72 -2.71 -9.29 11.40
C VAL A 72 -2.76 -10.60 12.19
N GLU A 73 -1.89 -11.54 11.84
CA GLU A 73 -1.76 -12.85 12.51
C GLU A 73 -0.29 -13.14 12.81
N THR A 74 0.03 -13.39 14.08
CA THR A 74 1.37 -13.80 14.52
C THR A 74 1.65 -15.25 14.15
N LEU A 75 2.91 -15.53 13.78
CA LEU A 75 3.32 -16.87 13.38
C LEU A 75 3.62 -17.76 14.59
N PRO A 76 3.18 -19.03 14.57
CA PRO A 76 3.58 -19.98 15.60
C PRO A 76 5.10 -20.22 15.52
N TYR A 77 5.76 -20.28 16.68
CA TYR A 77 7.21 -20.52 16.83
C TYR A 77 8.14 -19.40 16.30
N MET A 78 7.60 -18.29 15.78
CA MET A 78 8.34 -17.07 15.45
C MET A 78 7.68 -15.89 16.17
N PRO A 79 8.04 -15.63 17.43
CA PRO A 79 7.30 -14.71 18.31
C PRO A 79 7.27 -13.26 17.80
N THR A 80 8.22 -12.87 16.95
CA THR A 80 8.30 -11.54 16.32
C THR A 80 7.86 -11.55 14.85
N GLY A 81 7.53 -12.71 14.27
CA GLY A 81 7.06 -12.85 12.89
C GLY A 81 5.53 -12.81 12.79
N PHE A 82 5.01 -12.15 11.75
CA PHE A 82 3.57 -12.02 11.51
C PHE A 82 3.22 -11.94 10.02
N ILE A 83 1.95 -12.19 9.70
CA ILE A 83 1.33 -11.98 8.40
C ILE A 83 0.32 -10.84 8.52
N ALA A 84 0.27 -9.94 7.55
CA ALA A 84 -0.74 -8.90 7.45
C ALA A 84 -1.47 -8.99 6.10
N GLU A 85 -2.79 -9.08 6.13
CA GLU A 85 -3.65 -9.23 4.95
C GLU A 85 -4.56 -8.01 4.79
N TYR A 86 -4.73 -7.51 3.56
CA TYR A 86 -5.65 -6.42 3.24
C TYR A 86 -6.45 -6.77 1.98
N GLY A 87 -7.77 -6.53 2.03
CA GLY A 87 -8.70 -6.89 0.96
C GLY A 87 -9.30 -8.30 1.09
N LYS A 88 -10.16 -8.67 0.14
CA LYS A 88 -10.91 -9.95 0.13
C LYS A 88 -10.22 -11.08 -0.66
N GLY A 89 -8.92 -10.95 -0.91
CA GLY A 89 -8.14 -12.00 -1.57
C GLY A 89 -7.78 -13.08 -0.56
N LYS A 90 -8.28 -14.31 -0.73
CA LYS A 90 -7.87 -15.46 0.08
C LYS A 90 -6.37 -15.73 -0.16
N SER A 91 -5.51 -15.23 0.71
CA SER A 91 -4.08 -15.60 0.77
C SER A 91 -3.83 -16.95 1.44
N SER A 92 -4.89 -17.69 1.79
CA SER A 92 -4.80 -18.99 2.47
C SER A 92 -4.32 -20.15 1.59
N ASP A 93 -4.03 -19.93 0.30
CA ASP A 93 -3.63 -21.03 -0.62
C ASP A 93 -2.14 -21.04 -1.00
N ARG A 94 -1.34 -20.12 -0.46
CA ARG A 94 0.12 -20.24 -0.56
C ARG A 94 0.60 -21.21 0.50
N HIS A 95 0.64 -22.48 0.11
CA HIS A 95 1.43 -23.51 0.76
C HIS A 95 2.84 -22.96 1.01
N PHE A 96 3.08 -22.48 2.23
CA PHE A 96 4.43 -22.40 2.77
C PHE A 96 4.97 -23.84 2.77
N ARG A 97 5.65 -24.23 1.69
CA ARG A 97 6.52 -25.40 1.74
C ARG A 97 7.57 -25.08 2.78
N ARG A 98 7.39 -25.69 3.95
CA ARG A 98 8.37 -25.71 5.03
C ARG A 98 9.71 -26.13 4.46
N ILE A 99 10.71 -25.27 4.62
CA ILE A 99 12.08 -25.67 4.91
C ILE A 99 12.39 -25.16 6.30
#